data_AF-A0A1S0TRL3-F1
#
_entry.id   AF-A0A1S0TRL3-F1
#
_cell.length_a   1.000
_cell.length_b   1.000
_cell.length_c   1.000
_cell.angle_alpha   90.00
_cell.angle_beta   90.00
_cell.angle_gamma   90.00
#
_symmetry.space_group_name_H-M   'P 1'
#
loop_
_entity.id
_entity.type
_entity.pdbx_description
1 polymer ?
#
loop_
_entity_poly.entity_id
_entity_poly.type
_entity_poly.pdbx_seq_one_letter_code
_entity_poly.pdbx_strand_id
1 'polypeptide(L)'
;MSIIVPKIFQNCSYEYRIKDIKYAQCHIFTDANPCKLLKELHEAKDFRKYFFGTIPLILATFAILINIAYGILLIELWRRKKLISMCRHSFLLSRTISSILALILLYIVLIAWKLEIFQYASAAAFILIGSLSFLTLAGTYVAMTTLLYLAIVHPLRYRYAVNVSRCFIVITILWLISIAFSLFLGLYGATLFYPETAPIYCSFDQCQQPIAIFVTFLLIAFFITVIAFYLIILYFIHNRDRDGRLGIDIAAKSNVRTMNRLALNMVTFTAGSLPILIVMAIAAINLKNFAILGLGDKSSCKTFLYGRLFLQVEILACIAAIVWVLAMIFDPIINFFADSKSIDLTRPCWARQQQISCMNPTAMAITSIQMDKMDTSLMTFFNSCSKKFISCNSFD
;
A
#
# COMPACT_ATOMS: atom_id res chain seq x y z
N MET A 1 -34.50 21.44 -23.54
CA MET A 1 -33.74 22.56 -22.94
C MET A 1 -32.66 22.95 -23.93
N SER A 2 -32.76 24.11 -24.58
CA SER A 2 -31.72 24.60 -25.48
C SER A 2 -30.50 25.00 -24.63
N ILE A 3 -29.36 24.35 -24.87
CA ILE A 3 -28.12 24.66 -24.14
C ILE A 3 -27.58 25.98 -24.70
N ILE A 4 -27.68 27.04 -23.92
CA ILE A 4 -27.09 28.34 -24.28
C ILE A 4 -25.60 28.27 -24.01
N VAL A 5 -24.79 28.14 -25.07
CA VAL A 5 -23.34 28.13 -24.98
C VAL A 5 -22.83 29.58 -24.80
N PRO A 6 -22.07 29.88 -23.72
CA PRO A 6 -21.49 31.21 -23.51
C PRO A 6 -20.59 31.65 -24.66
N LYS A 7 -20.54 32.95 -24.97
CA LYS A 7 -19.76 33.52 -26.09
C LYS A 7 -18.30 33.06 -26.09
N ILE A 8 -17.68 32.95 -24.92
CA ILE A 8 -16.28 32.51 -24.75
C ILE A 8 -16.03 31.07 -25.20
N PHE A 9 -17.07 30.23 -25.25
CA PHE A 9 -17.00 28.82 -25.67
C PHE A 9 -17.71 28.56 -27.00
N GLN A 10 -18.19 29.59 -27.71
CA GLN A 10 -18.89 29.42 -28.99
C GLN A 10 -18.02 28.68 -30.02
N ASN A 11 -16.71 28.94 -30.02
CA ASN A 11 -15.76 28.29 -30.93
C ASN A 11 -15.42 26.82 -30.56
N CYS A 12 -15.95 26.30 -29.45
CA CYS A 12 -15.76 24.92 -28.99
C CYS A 12 -17.04 24.37 -28.33
N SER A 13 -18.18 24.65 -28.95
CA SER A 13 -19.49 24.17 -28.49
C SER A 13 -19.57 22.65 -28.36
N TYR A 14 -18.78 21.89 -29.13
CA TYR A 14 -18.70 20.43 -29.06
C TYR A 14 -18.01 19.91 -27.78
N GLU A 15 -17.10 20.70 -27.20
CA GLU A 15 -16.39 20.33 -25.97
C GLU A 15 -17.18 20.76 -24.73
N TYR A 16 -18.01 21.81 -24.86
CA TYR A 16 -18.76 22.41 -23.75
C TYR A 16 -19.75 21.44 -23.06
N ARG A 17 -19.63 21.30 -21.74
CA ARG A 17 -20.58 20.57 -20.89
C ARG A 17 -21.39 21.58 -20.06
N ILE A 18 -22.64 21.25 -19.71
CA ILE A 18 -23.53 22.15 -18.93
C ILE A 18 -22.89 22.62 -17.61
N LYS A 19 -22.06 21.76 -16.99
CA LYS A 19 -21.34 22.07 -15.73
C LYS A 19 -20.22 23.11 -15.89
N ASP A 20 -19.87 23.50 -17.12
CA ASP A 20 -18.79 24.43 -17.42
C ASP A 20 -19.24 25.90 -17.43
N ILE A 21 -20.53 26.17 -17.26
CA ILE A 21 -21.08 27.55 -17.20
C ILE A 21 -20.36 28.42 -16.16
N LYS A 22 -19.91 27.82 -15.04
CA LYS A 22 -19.15 28.48 -13.99
C LYS A 22 -17.79 29.02 -14.42
N TYR A 23 -17.26 28.57 -15.57
CA TYR A 23 -15.99 29.05 -16.11
C TYR A 23 -16.18 30.25 -17.06
N ALA A 24 -17.41 30.58 -17.43
CA ALA A 24 -17.69 31.66 -18.39
C ALA A 24 -17.34 33.06 -17.85
N GLN A 25 -17.27 33.21 -16.52
CA GLN A 25 -16.94 34.47 -15.85
C GLN A 25 -15.45 34.59 -15.50
N CYS A 26 -14.64 33.60 -15.87
CA CYS A 26 -13.22 33.61 -15.54
C CYS A 26 -12.45 34.58 -16.45
N HIS A 27 -11.55 35.36 -15.86
CA HIS A 27 -10.64 36.21 -16.61
C HIS A 27 -9.56 35.33 -17.27
N ILE A 28 -9.53 35.32 -18.60
CA ILE A 28 -8.55 34.56 -19.39
C ILE A 28 -7.50 35.54 -19.91
N PHE A 29 -6.22 35.15 -19.85
CA PHE A 29 -5.13 35.91 -20.47
C PHE A 29 -5.38 36.06 -21.97
N THR A 30 -5.09 37.24 -22.52
CA THR A 30 -5.33 37.59 -23.93
C THR A 30 -4.71 36.61 -24.94
N ASP A 31 -3.66 35.89 -24.56
CA ASP A 31 -2.94 34.94 -25.42
C ASP A 31 -3.40 33.48 -25.26
N ALA A 32 -4.30 33.19 -24.31
CA ALA A 32 -4.72 31.83 -23.99
C ALA A 32 -6.00 31.43 -24.74
N ASN A 33 -5.98 30.28 -25.42
CA ASN A 33 -7.14 29.76 -26.12
C ASN A 33 -8.13 29.08 -25.13
N PRO A 34 -9.36 29.60 -24.96
CA PRO A 34 -10.34 29.06 -24.00
C PRO A 34 -10.74 27.62 -24.29
N CYS A 35 -10.76 27.23 -25.57
CA CYS A 35 -11.13 25.89 -25.99
C CYS A 35 -10.05 24.86 -25.64
N LYS A 36 -8.78 25.25 -25.75
CA LYS A 36 -7.66 24.42 -25.31
C LYS A 36 -7.68 24.21 -23.80
N LEU A 37 -7.90 25.28 -23.02
CA LEU A 37 -8.03 25.21 -21.56
C LEU A 37 -9.19 24.32 -21.13
N LEU A 38 -10.33 24.42 -21.81
CA LEU A 38 -11.52 23.61 -21.51
C LEU A 38 -11.27 22.13 -21.78
N LYS A 39 -10.63 21.81 -22.92
CA LYS A 39 -10.24 20.45 -23.27
C LYS A 39 -9.26 19.87 -22.24
N GLU A 40 -8.20 20.60 -21.88
CA GLU A 40 -7.23 20.16 -20.87
C GLU A 40 -7.87 19.93 -19.50
N LEU A 41 -8.86 20.76 -19.12
CA LEU A 41 -9.62 20.58 -17.89
C LEU A 41 -10.50 19.32 -17.92
N HIS A 42 -11.16 19.04 -19.05
CA HIS A 42 -11.98 17.84 -19.22
C HIS A 42 -11.15 16.58 -19.21
N GLU A 43 -10.01 16.58 -19.91
CA GLU A 43 -9.03 15.50 -19.86
C GLU A 43 -8.58 15.25 -18.42
N ALA A 44 -8.28 16.29 -17.64
CA ALA A 44 -7.89 16.14 -16.24
C ALA A 44 -9.01 15.57 -15.35
N LYS A 45 -10.25 16.03 -15.51
CA LYS A 45 -11.41 15.52 -14.76
C LYS A 45 -11.74 14.07 -15.12
N ASP A 46 -11.71 13.74 -16.41
CA ASP A 46 -12.00 12.39 -16.89
C ASP A 46 -10.88 11.43 -16.48
N PHE A 47 -9.61 11.85 -16.58
CA PHE A 47 -8.46 11.09 -16.09
C PHE A 47 -8.61 10.75 -14.60
N ARG A 48 -8.90 11.76 -13.77
CA ARG A 48 -9.12 11.57 -12.34
C ARG A 48 -10.28 10.61 -12.06
N LYS A 49 -11.40 10.72 -12.76
CA LYS A 49 -12.59 9.88 -12.52
C LYS A 49 -12.32 8.41 -12.89
N TYR A 50 -11.78 8.17 -14.08
CA TYR A 50 -11.62 6.81 -14.60
C TYR A 50 -10.31 6.16 -14.11
N PHE A 51 -9.18 6.85 -14.22
CA PHE A 51 -7.89 6.25 -13.88
C PHE A 51 -7.59 6.34 -12.39
N PHE A 52 -7.66 7.54 -11.80
CA PHE A 52 -7.30 7.71 -10.40
C PHE A 52 -8.37 7.17 -9.43
N GLY A 53 -9.64 7.30 -9.78
CA GLY A 53 -10.74 6.78 -8.97
C GLY A 53 -10.97 5.28 -9.12
N THR A 54 -11.09 4.78 -10.35
CA THR A 54 -11.61 3.41 -10.58
C THR A 54 -10.52 2.35 -10.45
N ILE A 55 -9.33 2.57 -11.01
CA ILE A 55 -8.27 1.55 -11.02
C ILE A 55 -7.74 1.27 -9.60
N PRO A 56 -7.31 2.27 -8.80
CA PRO A 56 -6.90 2.04 -7.41
C PRO A 56 -8.00 1.43 -6.55
N LEU A 57 -9.28 1.73 -6.80
CA LEU A 57 -10.39 1.13 -6.06
C LEU A 57 -10.47 -0.38 -6.32
N ILE A 58 -10.42 -0.80 -7.58
CA ILE A 58 -10.42 -2.23 -7.95
C ILE A 58 -9.19 -2.92 -7.36
N LEU A 59 -8.00 -2.35 -7.55
CA LEU A 59 -6.77 -2.92 -6.99
C LEU A 59 -6.81 -3.00 -5.45
N ALA A 60 -7.37 -2.00 -4.77
CA ALA A 60 -7.50 -2.00 -3.33
C ALA A 60 -8.43 -3.13 -2.84
N THR A 61 -9.53 -3.42 -3.55
CA THR A 61 -10.39 -4.55 -3.18
C THR A 61 -9.65 -5.89 -3.24
N PHE A 62 -8.88 -6.14 -4.29
CA PHE A 62 -8.04 -7.33 -4.39
C PHE A 62 -6.96 -7.35 -3.30
N ALA A 63 -6.30 -6.21 -3.05
CA ALA A 63 -5.28 -6.09 -2.03
C ALA A 63 -5.83 -6.40 -0.62
N ILE A 64 -7.03 -5.92 -0.28
CA ILE A 64 -7.69 -6.21 0.99
C ILE A 64 -7.94 -7.70 1.14
N LEU A 65 -8.52 -8.35 0.12
CA LEU A 65 -8.81 -9.79 0.16
C LEU A 65 -7.54 -10.63 0.37
N ILE A 66 -6.48 -10.31 -0.39
CA ILE A 66 -5.20 -11.02 -0.31
C ILE A 66 -4.56 -10.82 1.08
N ASN A 67 -4.54 -9.59 1.59
CA ASN A 67 -3.95 -9.30 2.90
C ASN A 67 -4.74 -9.93 4.05
N ILE A 68 -6.09 -9.95 3.98
CA ILE A 68 -6.92 -10.66 4.96
C ILE A 68 -6.63 -12.16 4.94
N ALA A 69 -6.62 -12.78 3.76
CA ALA A 69 -6.33 -14.21 3.62
C ALA A 69 -4.93 -14.57 4.17
N TYR A 70 -3.93 -13.76 3.83
CA TYR A 70 -2.56 -13.92 4.33
C TYR A 70 -2.47 -13.71 5.86
N GLY A 71 -3.17 -12.71 6.40
CA GLY A 71 -3.25 -12.47 7.84
C GLY A 71 -3.86 -13.64 8.62
N ILE A 72 -4.98 -14.20 8.13
CA ILE A 72 -5.61 -15.39 8.72
C ILE A 72 -4.64 -16.57 8.72
N LEU A 73 -3.94 -16.80 7.60
CA LEU A 73 -2.95 -17.86 7.48
C LEU A 73 -1.78 -17.68 8.46
N LEU A 74 -1.27 -16.46 8.61
CA LEU A 74 -0.23 -16.14 9.59
C LEU A 74 -0.68 -16.41 11.04
N ILE A 75 -1.88 -15.98 11.40
CA ILE A 75 -2.45 -16.20 12.73
C ILE A 75 -2.62 -17.70 13.00
N GLU A 76 -3.08 -18.47 12.01
CA GLU A 76 -3.24 -19.92 12.15
C GLU A 76 -1.91 -20.64 12.32
N LEU A 77 -0.89 -20.26 11.53
CA LEU A 77 0.46 -20.80 11.68
C LEU A 77 1.08 -20.46 13.04
N TRP A 78 0.82 -19.25 13.54
CA TRP A 78 1.23 -18.80 14.86
C TRP A 78 0.61 -19.65 15.95
N ARG A 79 -0.72 -19.83 15.90
CA ARG A 79 -1.48 -20.64 16.87
C ARG A 79 -0.98 -22.08 16.94
N ARG A 80 -0.61 -22.67 15.80
CA ARG A 80 -0.10 -24.05 15.71
C ARG A 80 1.35 -24.21 16.13
N LYS A 81 2.05 -23.15 16.58
CA LYS A 81 3.49 -23.14 16.92
C LYS A 81 4.39 -23.73 15.81
N LYS A 82 3.95 -23.72 14.55
CA LYS A 82 4.73 -24.28 13.42
C LYS A 82 5.80 -23.32 12.90
N LEU A 83 5.87 -22.12 13.48
CA LEU A 83 6.74 -21.02 13.07
C LEU A 83 8.17 -21.18 13.60
N ILE A 84 9.15 -20.90 12.73
CA ILE A 84 10.58 -21.01 13.04
C ILE A 84 11.07 -19.80 13.86
N SER A 85 10.50 -18.60 13.62
CA SER A 85 10.88 -17.37 14.34
C SER A 85 9.65 -16.53 14.63
N MET A 86 9.20 -16.52 15.89
CA MET A 86 8.02 -15.76 16.32
C MET A 86 8.20 -14.25 16.06
N CYS A 87 9.40 -13.72 16.32
CA CYS A 87 9.71 -12.30 16.11
C CYS A 87 9.49 -11.86 14.66
N ARG A 88 10.01 -12.62 13.66
CA ARG A 88 9.78 -12.34 12.24
C ARG A 88 8.29 -12.28 11.89
N HIS A 89 7.51 -13.23 12.39
CA HIS A 89 6.09 -13.30 12.07
C HIS A 89 5.30 -12.17 12.75
N SER A 90 5.75 -11.66 13.89
CA SER A 90 5.18 -10.45 14.50
C SER A 90 5.33 -9.23 13.59
N PHE A 91 6.51 -9.05 12.97
CA PHE A 91 6.73 -7.96 11.99
C PHE A 91 5.87 -8.14 10.74
N LEU A 92 5.77 -9.36 10.20
CA LEU A 92 4.91 -9.66 9.05
C LEU A 92 3.44 -9.37 9.37
N LEU A 93 2.95 -9.80 10.54
CA LEU A 93 1.58 -9.55 10.97
C LEU A 93 1.32 -8.05 11.17
N SER A 94 2.23 -7.33 11.82
CA SER A 94 2.16 -5.87 11.96
C SER A 94 2.05 -5.17 10.61
N ARG A 95 2.82 -5.63 9.62
CA ARG A 95 2.78 -5.08 8.26
C ARG A 95 1.46 -5.36 7.56
N THR A 96 0.95 -6.58 7.64
CA THR A 96 -0.36 -6.95 7.08
C THR A 96 -1.49 -6.13 7.71
N ILE A 97 -1.46 -5.91 9.03
CA ILE A 97 -2.43 -5.05 9.73
C ILE A 97 -2.34 -3.60 9.23
N SER A 98 -1.12 -3.05 9.09
CA SER A 98 -0.90 -1.72 8.55
C SER A 98 -1.45 -1.59 7.12
N SER A 99 -1.18 -2.57 6.24
CA SER A 99 -1.71 -2.59 4.87
C SER A 99 -3.24 -2.65 4.84
N ILE A 100 -3.87 -3.52 5.64
CA ILE A 100 -5.34 -3.60 5.69
C ILE A 100 -5.94 -2.28 6.16
N LEU A 101 -5.40 -1.70 7.24
CA LEU A 101 -5.87 -0.41 7.76
C LEU A 101 -5.73 0.69 6.72
N ALA A 102 -4.57 0.77 6.05
CA ALA A 102 -4.32 1.78 5.02
C ALA A 102 -5.24 1.62 3.81
N LEU A 103 -5.51 0.39 3.36
CA LEU A 103 -6.41 0.11 2.23
C LEU A 103 -7.87 0.44 2.57
N ILE A 104 -8.34 0.10 3.77
CA ILE A 104 -9.70 0.45 4.22
C ILE A 104 -9.85 1.98 4.31
N LEU A 105 -8.87 2.66 4.90
CA LEU A 105 -8.90 4.12 5.01
C LEU A 105 -8.80 4.80 3.64
N LEU A 106 -7.95 4.30 2.75
CA LEU A 106 -7.89 4.73 1.35
C LEU A 106 -9.25 4.59 0.67
N TYR A 107 -9.91 3.44 0.85
CA TYR A 107 -11.23 3.19 0.28
C TYR A 107 -12.26 4.22 0.74
N ILE A 108 -12.26 4.56 2.05
CA ILE A 108 -13.13 5.60 2.62
C ILE A 108 -12.82 6.97 2.01
N VAL A 109 -11.54 7.34 1.88
CA VAL A 109 -11.14 8.62 1.27
C VAL A 109 -11.54 8.70 -0.20
N LEU A 110 -11.38 7.63 -0.98
CA LEU A 110 -11.79 7.58 -2.38
C LEU A 110 -13.32 7.74 -2.53
N ILE A 111 -14.11 7.15 -1.62
CA ILE A 111 -15.57 7.36 -1.59
C ILE A 111 -15.90 8.82 -1.25
N ALA A 112 -15.27 9.39 -0.24
CA ALA A 112 -15.48 10.79 0.13
C ALA A 112 -15.15 11.75 -1.02
N TRP A 113 -14.10 11.45 -1.80
CA TRP A 113 -13.76 12.19 -3.01
C TRP A 113 -14.78 12.06 -4.12
N LYS A 114 -15.41 10.89 -4.29
CA LYS A 114 -16.49 10.69 -5.25
C LYS A 114 -17.75 11.46 -4.89
N LEU A 115 -17.99 11.70 -3.60
CA LEU A 115 -19.09 12.53 -3.08
C LEU A 115 -18.80 14.04 -3.18
N GLU A 116 -17.73 14.44 -3.90
CA GLU A 116 -17.30 15.84 -4.09
C GLU A 116 -16.96 16.59 -2.79
N ILE A 117 -16.71 15.88 -1.68
CA ILE A 117 -16.25 16.45 -0.40
C ILE A 117 -14.73 16.70 -0.44
N PHE A 118 -14.30 17.53 -1.41
CA PHE A 118 -12.88 17.73 -1.73
C PHE A 118 -12.32 18.93 -0.94
N GLN A 119 -12.03 18.69 0.34
CA GLN A 119 -11.52 19.68 1.30
C GLN A 119 -10.12 19.33 1.83
N TYR A 120 -9.50 20.28 2.55
CA TYR A 120 -8.24 20.11 3.28
C TYR A 120 -8.18 18.78 4.05
N ALA A 121 -9.23 18.45 4.82
CA ALA A 121 -9.28 17.23 5.62
C ALA A 121 -9.09 15.94 4.80
N SER A 122 -9.66 15.87 3.60
CA SER A 122 -9.54 14.71 2.72
C SER A 122 -8.12 14.53 2.17
N ALA A 123 -7.46 15.63 1.80
CA ALA A 123 -6.08 15.62 1.32
C ALA A 123 -5.11 15.31 2.47
N ALA A 124 -5.33 15.90 3.65
CA ALA A 124 -4.56 15.62 4.86
C ALA A 124 -4.67 14.15 5.26
N ALA A 125 -5.89 13.59 5.25
CA ALA A 125 -6.12 12.18 5.53
C ALA A 125 -5.39 11.29 4.52
N PHE A 126 -5.48 11.57 3.22
CA PHE A 126 -4.80 10.80 2.18
C PHE A 126 -3.28 10.78 2.39
N ILE A 127 -2.66 11.95 2.62
CA ILE A 127 -1.21 12.07 2.85
C ILE A 127 -0.81 11.38 4.17
N LEU A 128 -1.61 11.52 5.22
CA LEU A 128 -1.40 10.86 6.51
C LEU A 128 -1.43 9.34 6.35
N ILE A 129 -2.45 8.78 5.70
CA ILE A 129 -2.59 7.34 5.48
C ILE A 129 -1.43 6.81 4.64
N GLY A 130 -1.12 7.49 3.54
CA GLY A 130 -0.02 7.14 2.65
C GLY A 130 1.31 7.12 3.40
N SER A 131 1.64 8.20 4.11
CA SER A 131 2.88 8.28 4.89
C SER A 131 2.93 7.26 6.04
N LEU A 132 1.82 7.01 6.74
CA LEU A 132 1.77 6.07 7.87
C LEU A 132 2.07 4.66 7.38
N SER A 133 1.41 4.26 6.30
CA SER A 133 1.65 2.96 5.68
C SER A 133 3.08 2.83 5.17
N PHE A 134 3.63 3.87 4.55
CA PHE A 134 4.98 3.84 4.01
C PHE A 134 6.03 3.75 5.12
N LEU A 135 5.90 4.54 6.19
CA LEU A 135 6.86 4.57 7.29
C LEU A 135 6.81 3.29 8.12
N THR A 136 5.62 2.75 8.38
CA THR A 136 5.49 1.43 9.03
C THR A 136 6.06 0.32 8.14
N LEU A 137 5.85 0.38 6.83
CA LEU A 137 6.43 -0.56 5.87
C LEU A 137 7.96 -0.47 5.87
N ALA A 138 8.53 0.71 5.65
CA ALA A 138 9.96 0.94 5.62
C ALA A 138 10.62 0.58 6.96
N GLY A 139 10.03 0.99 8.09
CA GLY A 139 10.51 0.68 9.43
C GLY A 139 10.51 -0.81 9.74
N THR A 140 9.46 -1.55 9.35
CA THR A 140 9.43 -3.01 9.51
C THR A 140 10.47 -3.70 8.62
N TYR A 141 10.72 -3.21 7.40
CA TYR A 141 11.81 -3.71 6.55
C TYR A 141 13.19 -3.46 7.17
N VAL A 142 13.46 -2.26 7.70
CA VAL A 142 14.71 -1.95 8.41
C VAL A 142 14.89 -2.86 9.62
N ALA A 143 13.85 -3.03 10.44
CA ALA A 143 13.89 -3.90 11.61
C ALA A 143 14.13 -5.37 11.23
N MET A 144 13.43 -5.88 10.22
CA MET A 144 13.60 -7.24 9.70
C MET A 144 15.00 -7.49 9.14
N THR A 145 15.54 -6.54 8.38
CA THR A 145 16.90 -6.60 7.84
C THR A 145 17.93 -6.56 8.97
N THR A 146 17.71 -5.73 10.00
CA THR A 146 18.58 -5.65 11.18
C THR A 146 18.57 -6.95 11.98
N LEU A 147 17.39 -7.57 12.18
CA LEU A 147 17.29 -8.88 12.84
C LEU A 147 18.04 -9.96 12.09
N LEU A 148 17.97 -9.94 10.76
CA LEU A 148 18.69 -10.89 9.95
C LEU A 148 20.20 -10.64 9.94
N TYR A 149 20.61 -9.38 9.86
CA TYR A 149 22.01 -8.99 10.02
C TYR A 149 22.57 -9.53 11.35
N LEU A 150 21.86 -9.33 12.46
CA LEU A 150 22.25 -9.87 13.76
C LEU A 150 22.29 -11.40 13.76
N ALA A 151 21.34 -12.07 13.12
CA ALA A 151 21.32 -13.54 13.05
C ALA A 151 22.52 -14.12 12.28
N ILE A 152 22.97 -13.46 11.21
CA ILE A 152 24.03 -13.96 10.32
C ILE A 152 25.42 -13.55 10.82
N VAL A 153 25.60 -12.28 11.15
CA VAL A 153 26.92 -11.70 11.50
C VAL A 153 27.25 -11.93 12.97
N HIS A 154 26.26 -11.88 13.86
CA HIS A 154 26.45 -11.98 15.31
C HIS A 154 25.46 -12.96 15.99
N PRO A 155 25.51 -14.26 15.67
CA PRO A 155 24.51 -15.24 16.11
C PRO A 155 24.39 -15.38 17.65
N LEU A 156 25.49 -15.21 18.38
CA LEU A 156 25.46 -15.20 19.86
C LEU A 156 24.68 -14.00 20.39
N ARG A 157 24.94 -12.80 19.85
CA ARG A 157 24.21 -11.59 20.23
C ARG A 157 22.73 -11.70 19.86
N TYR A 158 22.40 -12.31 18.72
CA TYR A 158 21.01 -12.58 18.33
C TYR A 158 20.27 -13.40 19.40
N ARG A 159 20.88 -14.49 19.88
CA ARG A 159 20.28 -15.37 20.90
C ARG A 159 19.99 -14.68 22.24
N TYR A 160 20.85 -13.76 22.68
CA TYR A 160 20.67 -13.04 23.95
C TYR A 160 19.87 -11.74 23.83
N ALA A 161 19.93 -11.07 22.66
CA ALA A 161 19.31 -9.77 22.45
C ALA A 161 17.85 -9.88 21.96
N VAL A 162 17.55 -10.87 21.13
CA VAL A 162 16.26 -10.97 20.41
C VAL A 162 15.27 -11.83 21.18
N ASN A 163 14.35 -11.16 21.89
CA ASN A 163 13.20 -11.78 22.55
C ASN A 163 11.90 -11.27 21.93
N VAL A 164 10.85 -12.10 21.94
CA VAL A 164 9.53 -11.74 21.39
C VAL A 164 8.98 -10.46 22.02
N SER A 165 9.09 -10.30 23.33
CA SER A 165 8.66 -9.07 24.03
C SER A 165 9.39 -7.83 23.55
N ARG A 166 10.70 -7.95 23.29
CA ARG A 166 11.50 -6.84 22.73
C ARG A 166 11.07 -6.53 21.29
N CYS A 167 10.76 -7.55 20.49
CA CYS A 167 10.23 -7.34 19.14
C CYS A 167 8.89 -6.59 19.15
N PHE A 168 7.98 -6.90 20.09
CA PHE A 168 6.75 -6.14 20.27
C PHE A 168 7.01 -4.69 20.69
N ILE A 169 7.94 -4.44 21.62
CA ILE A 169 8.35 -3.08 21.99
C ILE A 169 8.86 -2.30 20.77
N VAL A 170 9.72 -2.91 19.94
CA VAL A 170 10.22 -2.30 18.71
C VAL A 170 9.08 -1.98 17.74
N ILE A 171 8.14 -2.91 17.54
CA ILE A 171 6.96 -2.68 16.70
C ILE A 171 6.15 -1.49 17.23
N THR A 172 5.85 -1.45 18.52
CA THR A 172 5.10 -0.34 19.13
C THR A 172 5.81 1.00 18.93
N ILE A 173 7.13 1.07 19.14
CA ILE A 173 7.92 2.28 18.92
C ILE A 173 7.85 2.71 17.45
N LEU A 174 7.99 1.77 16.50
CA LEU A 174 7.88 2.07 15.07
C LEU A 174 6.51 2.65 14.70
N TRP A 175 5.43 2.10 15.25
CA TRP A 175 4.08 2.64 15.05
C TRP A 175 3.93 4.04 15.63
N LEU A 176 4.39 4.29 16.85
CA LEU A 176 4.29 5.60 17.49
C LEU A 176 5.05 6.67 16.71
N ILE A 177 6.29 6.38 16.30
CA ILE A 177 7.10 7.29 15.46
C ILE A 177 6.41 7.53 14.12
N SER A 178 5.88 6.47 13.48
CA SER A 178 5.19 6.59 12.20
C SER A 178 3.93 7.44 12.32
N ILE A 179 3.11 7.24 13.36
CA ILE A 179 1.90 8.04 13.61
C ILE A 179 2.25 9.51 13.82
N ALA A 180 3.23 9.80 14.68
CA ALA A 180 3.65 11.17 14.95
C ALA A 180 4.15 11.89 13.68
N PHE A 181 5.01 11.22 12.90
CA PHE A 181 5.55 11.78 11.67
C PHE A 181 4.48 11.91 10.58
N SER A 182 3.57 10.95 10.45
CA SER A 182 2.47 11.00 9.49
C SER A 182 1.43 12.06 9.81
N LEU A 183 1.17 12.33 11.09
CA LEU A 183 0.33 13.46 11.50
C LEU A 183 0.97 14.77 11.06
N PHE A 184 2.28 14.94 11.33
CA PHE A 184 3.03 16.10 10.86
C PHE A 184 2.95 16.24 9.33
N LEU A 185 3.25 15.18 8.58
CA LEU A 185 3.19 15.24 7.12
C LEU A 185 1.78 15.44 6.56
N GLY A 186 0.76 14.84 7.15
CA GLY A 186 -0.62 15.01 6.72
C GLY A 186 -1.08 16.45 6.88
N LEU A 187 -0.84 17.05 8.05
CA LEU A 187 -1.26 18.41 8.36
C LEU A 187 -0.51 19.45 7.52
N TYR A 188 0.81 19.38 7.49
CA TYR A 188 1.63 20.37 6.76
C TYR A 188 1.60 20.11 5.25
N GLY A 189 1.61 18.86 4.81
CA GLY A 189 1.56 18.50 3.39
C GLY A 189 0.25 18.91 2.71
N ALA A 190 -0.88 18.86 3.41
CA ALA A 190 -2.15 19.33 2.87
C ALA A 190 -2.20 20.85 2.64
N THR A 191 -1.41 21.63 3.37
CA THR A 191 -1.34 23.09 3.17
C THR A 191 -0.81 23.45 1.77
N LEU A 192 -0.04 22.57 1.13
CA LEU A 192 0.47 22.78 -0.24
C LEU A 192 -0.67 22.91 -1.25
N PHE A 193 -1.76 22.16 -1.05
CA PHE A 193 -2.91 22.13 -1.95
C PHE A 193 -4.07 23.00 -1.45
N TYR A 194 -4.09 23.29 -0.15
CA TYR A 194 -5.22 23.92 0.56
C TYR A 194 -4.79 24.92 1.63
N PRO A 195 -4.01 25.97 1.30
CA PRO A 195 -3.51 26.91 2.31
C PRO A 195 -4.64 27.72 2.97
N GLU A 196 -5.64 28.16 2.22
CA GLU A 196 -6.72 29.03 2.74
C GLU A 196 -7.67 28.32 3.73
N THR A 197 -7.88 27.01 3.55
CA THR A 197 -8.72 26.20 4.45
C THR A 197 -7.91 25.45 5.50
N ALA A 198 -6.59 25.66 5.53
CA ALA A 198 -5.73 25.01 6.50
C ALA A 198 -5.91 25.65 7.88
N PRO A 199 -5.94 24.85 8.97
CA PRO A 199 -5.93 25.39 10.33
C PRO A 199 -4.57 26.02 10.70
N ILE A 200 -3.52 25.77 9.90
CA ILE A 200 -2.15 26.19 10.16
C ILE A 200 -1.64 26.97 8.95
N TYR A 201 -1.21 28.21 9.19
CA TYR A 201 -0.56 29.04 8.17
C TYR A 201 0.89 28.56 7.95
N CYS A 202 1.21 28.17 6.72
CA CYS A 202 2.51 27.63 6.33
C CYS A 202 2.86 28.20 4.94
N SER A 203 3.78 29.17 4.90
CA SER A 203 4.22 29.78 3.64
C SER A 203 5.11 28.83 2.84
N PHE A 204 5.15 29.03 1.52
CA PHE A 204 5.89 28.15 0.61
C PHE A 204 7.40 28.09 0.95
N ASP A 205 8.05 29.27 1.03
CA ASP A 205 9.50 29.37 1.21
C ASP A 205 9.97 28.98 2.63
N GLN A 206 9.16 29.23 3.66
CA GLN A 206 9.60 29.01 5.06
C GLN A 206 9.24 27.61 5.58
N CYS A 207 8.20 26.97 5.04
CA CYS A 207 7.63 25.77 5.64
C CYS A 207 7.39 24.65 4.61
N GLN A 208 6.65 24.90 3.52
CA GLN A 208 6.29 23.82 2.59
C GLN A 208 7.48 23.22 1.85
N GLN A 209 8.34 24.08 1.26
CA GLN A 209 9.53 23.66 0.55
C GLN A 209 10.55 22.93 1.44
N PRO A 210 10.97 23.47 2.61
CA PRO A 210 11.93 22.76 3.45
C PRO A 210 11.38 21.43 3.97
N ILE A 211 10.08 21.33 4.29
CA ILE A 211 9.46 20.06 4.69
C ILE A 211 9.53 19.04 3.57
N ALA A 212 9.16 19.41 2.33
CA ALA A 212 9.19 18.50 1.19
C ALA A 212 10.61 17.98 0.89
N ILE A 213 11.61 18.86 0.96
CA ILE A 213 13.03 18.50 0.78
C ILE A 213 13.49 17.57 1.90
N PHE A 214 13.20 17.92 3.15
CA PHE A 214 13.57 17.13 4.32
C PHE A 214 12.99 15.71 4.25
N VAL A 215 11.70 15.58 3.92
CA VAL A 215 11.04 14.28 3.76
C VAL A 215 11.68 13.48 2.65
N THR A 216 11.95 14.10 1.49
CA THR A 216 12.58 13.42 0.36
C THR A 216 13.96 12.89 0.75
N PHE A 217 14.77 13.70 1.44
CA PHE A 217 16.09 13.27 1.93
C PHE A 217 16.00 12.14 2.95
N LEU A 218 15.07 12.24 3.91
CA LEU A 218 14.84 11.21 4.92
C LEU A 218 14.48 9.87 4.26
N LEU A 219 13.59 9.88 3.28
CA LEU A 219 13.17 8.68 2.56
C LEU A 219 14.31 8.05 1.75
N ILE A 220 15.12 8.87 1.08
CA ILE A 220 16.33 8.42 0.38
C ILE A 220 17.33 7.79 1.37
N ALA A 221 17.55 8.41 2.53
CA ALA A 221 18.45 7.90 3.55
C ALA A 221 17.99 6.53 4.09
N PHE A 222 16.68 6.36 4.35
CA PHE A 222 16.11 5.05 4.74
C PHE A 222 16.34 3.99 3.66
N PHE A 223 16.08 4.34 2.40
CA PHE A 223 16.28 3.42 1.28
C PHE A 223 17.75 2.98 1.16
N ILE A 224 18.69 3.94 1.16
CA ILE A 224 20.14 3.65 1.13
C ILE A 224 20.55 2.77 2.30
N THR A 225 20.04 3.04 3.51
CA THR A 225 20.34 2.25 4.72
C THR A 225 19.94 0.78 4.55
N VAL A 226 18.76 0.50 4.01
CA VAL A 226 18.31 -0.88 3.74
C VAL A 226 19.19 -1.57 2.72
N ILE A 227 19.52 -0.88 1.62
CA ILE A 227 20.42 -1.42 0.58
C ILE A 227 21.81 -1.70 1.16
N ALA A 228 22.37 -0.78 1.95
CA ALA A 228 23.70 -0.92 2.55
C ALA A 228 23.77 -2.12 3.51
N PHE A 229 22.81 -2.27 4.43
CA PHE A 229 22.76 -3.43 5.32
C PHE A 229 22.67 -4.74 4.54
N TYR A 230 21.91 -4.75 3.44
CA TYR A 230 21.81 -5.94 2.61
C TYR A 230 23.13 -6.26 1.89
N LEU A 231 23.81 -5.27 1.31
CA LEU A 231 25.11 -5.47 0.68
C LEU A 231 26.13 -6.01 1.68
N ILE A 232 26.11 -5.53 2.93
CA ILE A 232 26.95 -6.08 4.01
C ILE A 232 26.61 -7.55 4.29
N ILE A 233 25.32 -7.92 4.35
CA ILE A 233 24.89 -9.31 4.54
C ILE A 233 25.39 -10.19 3.38
N LEU A 234 25.20 -9.76 2.13
CA LEU A 234 25.67 -10.50 0.95
C LEU A 234 27.17 -10.66 0.94
N TYR A 235 27.91 -9.59 1.24
CA TYR A 235 29.37 -9.62 1.33
C TYR A 235 29.85 -10.64 2.36
N PHE A 236 29.26 -10.62 3.56
CA PHE A 236 29.63 -11.55 4.63
C PHE A 236 29.33 -13.01 4.27
N ILE A 237 28.19 -13.25 3.60
CA ILE A 237 27.83 -14.58 3.10
C ILE A 237 28.82 -15.05 2.03
N HIS A 238 29.11 -14.21 1.04
CA HIS A 238 30.04 -14.55 -0.03
C HIS A 238 31.43 -14.86 0.51
N ASN A 239 31.89 -14.10 1.50
CA ASN A 239 33.17 -14.36 2.15
C ASN A 239 33.18 -15.72 2.89
N ARG A 240 32.09 -16.08 3.58
CA ARG A 240 31.97 -17.40 4.24
C ARG A 240 31.90 -18.57 3.25
N ASP A 241 31.31 -18.35 2.08
CA ASP A 241 31.29 -19.32 0.98
C ASP A 241 32.69 -19.55 0.40
N ARG A 242 33.40 -18.45 0.11
CA ARG A 242 34.79 -18.47 -0.37
C ARG A 242 35.75 -19.19 0.58
N ASP A 243 35.56 -19.05 1.87
CA ASP A 243 36.38 -19.71 2.91
C ASP A 243 36.09 -21.23 3.04
N GLY A 244 35.21 -21.81 2.20
CA GLY A 244 34.87 -23.25 2.24
C GLY A 244 34.09 -23.68 3.48
N ARG A 245 33.82 -22.75 4.41
CA ARG A 245 33.09 -22.98 5.66
C ARG A 245 31.60 -23.25 5.44
N LEU A 246 31.08 -23.00 4.24
CA LEU A 246 29.68 -23.23 3.89
C LEU A 246 29.34 -24.72 3.70
N GLY A 247 30.31 -25.58 3.39
CA GLY A 247 30.08 -27.01 3.16
C GLY A 247 29.95 -27.88 4.42
N ILE A 248 30.49 -27.42 5.56
CA ILE A 248 30.57 -28.19 6.82
C ILE A 248 29.34 -27.93 7.71
N ASP A 249 28.71 -26.75 7.57
CA ASP A 249 27.51 -26.41 8.31
C ASP A 249 26.27 -27.03 7.62
N ILE A 250 25.65 -28.04 8.23
CA ILE A 250 24.28 -28.50 7.87
C ILE A 250 23.28 -27.32 7.93
N ALA A 251 23.60 -26.27 8.71
CA ALA A 251 22.90 -24.98 8.74
C ALA A 251 22.98 -24.17 7.42
N ALA A 252 23.94 -24.45 6.54
CA ALA A 252 24.17 -23.71 5.30
C ALA A 252 23.27 -24.14 4.13
N LYS A 253 22.81 -25.39 4.09
CA LYS A 253 21.80 -25.83 3.10
C LYS A 253 20.42 -25.21 3.40
N SER A 254 20.10 -24.97 4.68
CA SER A 254 19.00 -24.09 5.08
C SER A 254 19.27 -22.60 4.81
N ASN A 255 20.54 -22.18 4.67
CA ASN A 255 20.89 -20.81 4.30
C ASN A 255 20.56 -20.49 2.84
N VAL A 256 20.70 -21.40 1.87
CA VAL A 256 20.35 -21.11 0.46
C VAL A 256 18.85 -20.80 0.30
N ARG A 257 17.97 -21.55 0.98
CA ARG A 257 16.52 -21.29 0.99
C ARG A 257 16.18 -19.99 1.76
N THR A 258 16.90 -19.72 2.84
CA THR A 258 16.78 -18.47 3.62
C THR A 258 17.28 -17.25 2.82
N MET A 259 18.30 -17.43 1.99
CA MET A 259 18.87 -16.43 1.08
C MET A 259 17.95 -16.12 -0.09
N ASN A 260 17.36 -17.13 -0.73
CA ASN A 260 16.41 -16.89 -1.81
C ASN A 260 15.14 -16.16 -1.29
N ARG A 261 14.69 -16.51 -0.08
CA ARG A 261 13.62 -15.80 0.64
C ARG A 261 14.00 -14.36 1.00
N LEU A 262 15.26 -14.10 1.29
CA LEU A 262 15.77 -12.77 1.58
C LEU A 262 15.88 -11.90 0.32
N ALA A 263 16.44 -12.46 -0.76
CA ALA A 263 16.57 -11.79 -2.04
C ALA A 263 15.19 -11.40 -2.60
N LEU A 264 14.19 -12.28 -2.50
CA LEU A 264 12.81 -11.98 -2.88
C LEU A 264 12.20 -10.84 -2.06
N ASN A 265 12.40 -10.83 -0.73
CA ASN A 265 11.91 -9.75 0.13
C ASN A 265 12.61 -8.40 -0.14
N MET A 266 13.84 -8.43 -0.65
CA MET A 266 14.53 -7.22 -1.07
C MET A 266 14.03 -6.73 -2.42
N VAL A 267 13.85 -7.63 -3.39
CA VAL A 267 13.28 -7.28 -4.69
C VAL A 267 11.91 -6.63 -4.49
N THR A 268 11.08 -7.13 -3.57
CA THR A 268 9.78 -6.48 -3.25
C THR A 268 9.93 -5.10 -2.65
N PHE A 269 10.85 -4.92 -1.69
CA PHE A 269 11.08 -3.63 -1.09
C PHE A 269 11.58 -2.61 -2.11
N THR A 270 12.56 -3.00 -2.92
CA THR A 270 13.15 -2.14 -3.95
C THR A 270 12.15 -1.84 -5.06
N ALA A 271 11.46 -2.84 -5.61
CA ALA A 271 10.46 -2.64 -6.65
C ALA A 271 9.26 -1.81 -6.17
N GLY A 272 8.85 -1.96 -4.91
CA GLY A 272 7.75 -1.18 -4.32
C GLY A 272 8.15 0.25 -3.93
N SER A 273 9.36 0.45 -3.40
CA SER A 273 9.76 1.74 -2.83
C SER A 273 10.48 2.66 -3.82
N LEU A 274 11.24 2.10 -4.76
CA LEU A 274 12.02 2.90 -5.72
C LEU A 274 11.15 3.80 -6.60
N PRO A 275 10.03 3.33 -7.20
CA PRO A 275 9.21 4.22 -8.02
C PRO A 275 8.53 5.31 -7.20
N ILE A 276 8.17 5.04 -5.93
CA ILE A 276 7.63 6.04 -5.01
C ILE A 276 8.68 7.13 -4.74
N LEU A 277 9.93 6.76 -4.51
CA LEU A 277 11.03 7.72 -4.33
C LEU A 277 11.25 8.58 -5.58
N ILE A 278 11.18 8.00 -6.77
CA ILE A 278 11.30 8.74 -8.03
C ILE A 278 10.16 9.77 -8.16
N VAL A 279 8.91 9.35 -7.91
CA VAL A 279 7.76 10.26 -7.96
C VAL A 279 7.91 11.39 -6.92
N MET A 280 8.35 11.07 -5.71
CA MET A 280 8.60 12.07 -4.66
C MET A 280 9.71 13.05 -5.03
N ALA A 281 10.80 12.58 -5.64
CA ALA A 281 11.89 13.44 -6.11
C ALA A 281 11.43 14.38 -7.23
N ILE A 282 10.68 13.86 -8.21
CA ILE A 282 10.08 14.68 -9.28
C ILE A 282 9.12 15.73 -8.68
N ALA A 283 8.32 15.33 -7.70
CA ALA A 283 7.39 16.22 -7.01
C ALA A 283 8.12 17.32 -6.22
N ALA A 284 9.24 17.00 -5.56
CA ALA A 284 10.06 17.95 -4.84
C ALA A 284 10.75 18.97 -5.77
N ILE A 285 11.25 18.53 -6.92
CA ILE A 285 11.89 19.41 -7.91
C ILE A 285 10.87 20.38 -8.53
N ASN A 286 9.65 19.90 -8.80
CA ASN A 286 8.58 20.70 -9.41
C ASN A 286 7.65 21.36 -8.38
N LEU A 287 8.02 21.35 -7.10
CA LEU A 287 7.14 21.77 -6.01
C LEU A 287 6.66 23.22 -6.18
N LYS A 288 7.53 24.12 -6.67
CA LYS A 288 7.19 25.52 -6.93
C LYS A 288 6.06 25.66 -7.95
N ASN A 289 6.07 24.84 -9.00
CA ASN A 289 5.00 24.83 -9.99
C ASN A 289 3.71 24.33 -9.35
N PHE A 290 3.76 23.26 -8.56
CA PHE A 290 2.56 22.70 -7.91
C PHE A 290 1.98 23.62 -6.82
N ALA A 291 2.81 24.37 -6.10
CA ALA A 291 2.35 25.33 -5.10
C ALA A 291 1.48 26.45 -5.70
N ILE A 292 1.66 26.77 -6.99
CA ILE A 292 0.78 27.72 -7.69
C ILE A 292 -0.67 27.24 -7.66
N LEU A 293 -0.93 25.92 -7.62
CA LEU A 293 -2.30 25.39 -7.49
C LEU A 293 -2.92 25.72 -6.11
N GLY A 294 -2.10 25.80 -5.06
CA GLY A 294 -2.53 26.11 -3.70
C GLY A 294 -2.74 27.60 -3.41
N LEU A 295 -1.92 28.50 -3.96
CA LEU A 295 -1.88 29.93 -3.56
C LEU A 295 -3.16 30.73 -3.91
N GLY A 296 -3.82 31.35 -2.92
CA GLY A 296 -5.03 32.17 -3.10
C GLY A 296 -6.33 31.37 -3.14
N ASP A 297 -7.47 32.06 -3.22
CA ASP A 297 -8.81 31.43 -3.17
C ASP A 297 -8.97 30.32 -4.21
N LYS A 298 -9.41 29.14 -3.75
CA LYS A 298 -9.73 27.99 -4.60
C LYS A 298 -10.97 28.28 -5.46
N SER A 299 -10.80 29.09 -6.49
CA SER A 299 -11.84 29.43 -7.45
C SER A 299 -11.89 28.36 -8.55
N SER A 300 -13.10 28.11 -9.07
CA SER A 300 -13.28 27.25 -10.25
C SER A 300 -12.45 27.76 -11.44
N CYS A 301 -12.23 29.07 -11.54
CA CYS A 301 -11.41 29.71 -12.57
C CYS A 301 -9.95 29.30 -12.55
N LYS A 302 -9.37 29.13 -11.37
CA LYS A 302 -7.96 28.74 -11.25
C LYS A 302 -7.73 27.31 -11.74
N THR A 303 -8.61 26.38 -11.39
CA THR A 303 -8.56 25.00 -11.90
C THR A 303 -8.71 24.96 -13.42
N PHE A 304 -9.50 25.86 -13.99
CA PHE A 304 -9.66 26.01 -15.43
C PHE A 304 -8.41 26.57 -16.12
N LEU A 305 -7.79 27.61 -15.55
CA LEU A 305 -6.58 28.24 -16.11
C LEU A 305 -5.34 27.34 -16.04
N TYR A 306 -5.22 26.52 -14.99
CA TYR A 306 -4.07 25.64 -14.76
C TYR A 306 -4.39 24.16 -14.98
N GLY A 307 -5.33 23.84 -15.87
CA GLY A 307 -5.80 22.47 -16.15
C GLY A 307 -4.68 21.48 -16.45
N ARG A 308 -3.70 21.87 -17.28
CA ARG A 308 -2.51 21.05 -17.59
C ARG A 308 -1.67 20.70 -16.36
N LEU A 309 -1.46 21.66 -15.46
CA LEU A 309 -0.64 21.45 -14.26
C LEU A 309 -1.37 20.54 -13.27
N PHE A 310 -2.69 20.71 -13.16
CA PHE A 310 -3.56 19.83 -12.40
C PHE A 310 -3.52 18.39 -12.94
N LEU A 311 -3.57 18.20 -14.27
CA LEU A 311 -3.41 16.88 -14.90
C LEU A 311 -2.07 16.23 -14.53
N GLN A 312 -0.96 16.98 -14.55
CA GLN A 312 0.36 16.44 -14.18
C GLN A 312 0.41 15.93 -12.73
N VAL A 313 -0.16 16.68 -11.78
CA VAL A 313 -0.24 16.26 -10.38
C VAL A 313 -1.10 15.00 -10.22
N GLU A 314 -2.25 14.95 -10.89
CA GLU A 314 -3.15 13.78 -10.85
C GLU A 314 -2.49 12.54 -11.48
N ILE A 315 -1.69 12.69 -12.54
CA ILE A 315 -0.90 11.58 -13.12
C ILE A 315 0.15 11.07 -12.12
N LEU A 316 0.94 11.97 -11.51
CA LEU A 316 1.95 11.59 -10.52
C LEU A 316 1.32 10.88 -9.32
N ALA A 317 0.22 11.42 -8.80
CA ALA A 317 -0.53 10.82 -7.71
C ALA A 317 -1.09 9.44 -8.09
N CYS A 318 -1.59 9.28 -9.32
CA CYS A 318 -2.10 8.00 -9.83
C CYS A 318 -1.02 6.94 -9.93
N ILE A 319 0.14 7.28 -10.50
CA ILE A 319 1.29 6.36 -10.57
C ILE A 319 1.71 5.95 -9.16
N ALA A 320 1.86 6.91 -8.24
CA ALA A 320 2.22 6.62 -6.86
C ALA A 320 1.20 5.70 -6.17
N ALA A 321 -0.10 5.97 -6.32
CA ALA A 321 -1.16 5.16 -5.73
C ALA A 321 -1.18 3.74 -6.30
N ILE A 322 -1.05 3.58 -7.63
CA ILE A 322 -1.02 2.26 -8.27
C ILE A 322 0.19 1.46 -7.79
N VAL A 323 1.40 2.05 -7.83
CA VAL A 323 2.62 1.38 -7.35
C VAL A 323 2.48 0.98 -5.89
N TRP A 324 1.94 1.87 -5.06
CA TRP A 324 1.75 1.63 -3.64
C TRP A 324 0.77 0.47 -3.37
N VAL A 325 -0.38 0.43 -4.06
CA VAL A 325 -1.34 -0.68 -3.93
C VAL A 325 -0.77 -1.98 -4.48
N LEU A 326 -0.06 -1.95 -5.62
CA LEU A 326 0.62 -3.14 -6.16
C LEU A 326 1.66 -3.68 -5.18
N ALA A 327 2.44 -2.82 -4.52
CA ALA A 327 3.37 -3.25 -3.48
C ALA A 327 2.65 -4.00 -2.34
N MET A 328 1.46 -3.53 -1.92
CA MET A 328 0.63 -4.21 -0.92
C MET A 328 0.00 -5.52 -1.39
N ILE A 329 -0.15 -5.72 -2.71
CA ILE A 329 -0.59 -7.00 -3.30
C ILE A 329 0.57 -7.99 -3.33
N PHE A 330 1.72 -7.56 -3.84
CA PHE A 330 2.87 -8.45 -4.04
C PHE A 330 3.56 -8.85 -2.75
N ASP A 331 3.55 -8.00 -1.73
CA ASP A 331 4.18 -8.28 -0.44
C ASP A 331 3.69 -9.59 0.22
N PRO A 332 2.38 -9.81 0.47
CA PRO A 332 1.89 -11.07 1.02
C PRO A 332 2.11 -12.26 0.08
N ILE A 333 1.95 -12.07 -1.23
CA ILE A 333 2.16 -13.13 -2.25
C ILE A 333 3.59 -13.66 -2.17
N ILE A 334 4.57 -12.76 -2.17
CA ILE A 334 5.98 -13.13 -2.18
C ILE A 334 6.39 -13.72 -0.83
N ASN A 335 5.90 -13.17 0.28
CA ASN A 335 6.19 -13.75 1.59
C ASN A 335 5.54 -15.12 1.82
N PHE A 336 4.38 -15.37 1.19
CA PHE A 336 3.73 -16.67 1.17
C PHE A 336 4.55 -17.70 0.37
N PHE A 337 4.93 -17.37 -0.88
CA PHE A 337 5.72 -18.28 -1.72
C PHE A 337 7.14 -18.51 -1.19
N ALA A 338 7.72 -17.52 -0.53
CA ALA A 338 9.04 -17.67 0.04
C ALA A 338 9.05 -18.55 1.32
N ASP A 339 7.88 -18.82 1.94
CA ASP A 339 7.78 -19.76 3.06
C ASP A 339 7.33 -21.15 2.61
N SER A 340 8.28 -22.10 2.52
CA SER A 340 7.95 -23.47 2.14
C SER A 340 6.94 -24.12 3.09
N LYS A 341 6.95 -23.76 4.39
CA LYS A 341 5.99 -24.31 5.37
C LYS A 341 4.55 -23.86 5.11
N SER A 342 4.36 -22.67 4.54
CA SER A 342 3.03 -22.15 4.18
C SER A 342 2.46 -22.87 2.96
N ILE A 343 3.32 -23.22 2.00
CA ILE A 343 2.97 -24.03 0.83
C ILE A 343 2.60 -25.46 1.27
N ASP A 344 3.38 -26.06 2.17
CA ASP A 344 3.15 -27.43 2.64
C ASP A 344 1.83 -27.57 3.44
N LEU A 345 1.38 -26.51 4.13
CA LEU A 345 0.11 -26.51 4.85
C LEU A 345 -1.11 -26.29 3.95
N THR A 346 -0.95 -25.59 2.82
CA THR A 346 -2.06 -25.28 1.91
C THR A 346 -2.32 -26.41 0.92
N ARG A 347 -1.30 -27.19 0.54
CA ARG A 347 -1.45 -28.39 -0.31
C ARG A 347 -2.54 -29.38 0.17
N PRO A 348 -2.61 -29.80 1.44
CA PRO A 348 -3.67 -30.68 1.91
C PRO A 348 -5.06 -30.03 1.91
N CYS A 349 -5.16 -28.70 2.08
CA CYS A 349 -6.43 -27.98 2.03
C CYS A 349 -6.99 -27.94 0.59
N TRP A 350 -6.13 -27.66 -0.38
CA TRP A 350 -6.46 -27.65 -1.81
C TRP A 350 -6.83 -29.06 -2.32
N ALA A 351 -6.07 -30.08 -1.91
CA ALA A 351 -6.37 -31.47 -2.27
C ALA A 351 -7.72 -31.94 -1.70
N ARG A 352 -8.09 -31.50 -0.50
CA ARG A 352 -9.38 -31.86 0.13
C ARG A 352 -10.56 -31.08 -0.45
N GLN A 353 -10.34 -29.84 -0.90
CA GLN A 353 -11.38 -29.06 -1.59
C GLN A 353 -11.67 -29.61 -2.99
N GLN A 354 -10.67 -30.14 -3.68
CA GLN A 354 -10.89 -30.94 -4.91
C GLN A 354 -11.66 -32.24 -4.64
N GLN A 355 -11.43 -32.92 -3.51
CA GLN A 355 -12.21 -34.12 -3.16
C GLN A 355 -13.69 -33.82 -2.87
N ILE A 356 -14.00 -32.66 -2.28
CA ILE A 356 -15.38 -32.26 -1.98
C ILE A 356 -16.14 -31.86 -3.25
N SER A 357 -15.47 -31.23 -4.23
CA SER A 357 -16.08 -30.88 -5.52
C SER A 357 -16.30 -32.08 -6.46
N CYS A 358 -15.73 -33.25 -6.17
CA CYS A 358 -15.87 -34.46 -6.98
C CYS A 358 -16.82 -35.53 -6.38
N MET A 359 -17.46 -35.26 -5.23
CA MET A 359 -18.49 -36.16 -4.72
C MET A 359 -19.81 -35.92 -5.46
N ASN A 360 -20.16 -36.88 -6.31
CA ASN A 360 -21.48 -37.01 -6.92
C ASN A 360 -22.58 -36.96 -5.84
N PRO A 361 -23.71 -36.26 -6.07
CA PRO A 361 -24.79 -36.13 -5.07
C PRO A 361 -25.43 -37.46 -4.66
N THR A 362 -25.20 -38.54 -5.43
CA THR A 362 -25.71 -39.88 -5.14
C THR A 362 -24.94 -40.63 -4.04
N ALA A 363 -23.73 -40.18 -3.65
CA ALA A 363 -22.94 -40.82 -2.59
C ALA A 363 -23.31 -40.35 -1.17
N MET A 364 -24.11 -39.28 -1.04
CA MET A 364 -24.49 -38.70 0.26
C MET A 364 -25.63 -39.47 0.97
N ALA A 365 -26.27 -40.42 0.28
CA ALA A 365 -27.36 -41.23 0.84
C ALA A 365 -26.89 -42.51 1.56
N ILE A 366 -25.64 -42.93 1.38
CA ILE A 366 -25.13 -44.20 1.92
C ILE A 366 -24.31 -44.00 3.21
N THR A 367 -23.80 -42.79 3.46
CA THR A 367 -23.00 -42.48 4.65
C THR A 367 -23.80 -42.10 5.89
N SER A 368 -25.14 -41.99 5.81
CA SER A 368 -26.00 -41.73 6.98
C SER A 368 -26.21 -42.96 7.88
N ILE A 369 -25.84 -44.17 7.44
CA ILE A 369 -26.07 -45.41 8.20
C ILE A 369 -24.85 -45.85 9.02
N GLN A 370 -23.69 -45.17 8.87
CA GLN A 370 -22.43 -45.60 9.49
C GLN A 370 -21.74 -44.53 10.36
N MET A 371 -22.47 -43.51 10.84
CA MET A 371 -21.94 -42.44 11.70
C MET A 371 -22.37 -42.52 13.19
N ASP A 372 -22.77 -43.70 13.69
CA ASP A 372 -23.14 -43.87 15.11
C ASP A 372 -22.00 -44.33 16.03
N LYS A 373 -20.75 -44.37 15.52
CA LYS A 373 -19.57 -44.77 16.33
C LYS A 373 -18.29 -44.10 15.84
N MET A 374 -18.12 -42.80 16.12
CA MET A 374 -16.79 -42.20 16.10
C MET A 374 -16.71 -40.92 16.96
N ASP A 375 -15.58 -40.79 17.65
CA ASP A 375 -15.30 -39.94 18.81
C ASP A 375 -15.72 -38.46 18.72
N THR A 376 -16.31 -38.00 19.82
CA THR A 376 -16.80 -36.64 20.13
C THR A 376 -15.73 -35.54 20.06
N SER A 377 -14.45 -35.88 19.85
CA SER A 377 -13.36 -34.91 19.72
C SER A 377 -13.07 -34.46 18.28
N LEU A 378 -13.64 -35.14 17.26
CA LEU A 378 -13.52 -34.75 15.85
C LEU A 378 -14.63 -33.77 15.40
N MET A 379 -15.77 -33.76 16.09
CA MET A 379 -16.95 -32.93 15.76
C MET A 379 -16.72 -31.43 15.96
N THR A 380 -15.86 -31.03 16.91
CA THR A 380 -15.48 -29.61 17.11
C THR A 380 -14.61 -29.07 15.98
N PHE A 381 -13.89 -29.93 15.24
CA PHE A 381 -13.12 -29.54 14.06
C PHE A 381 -14.03 -29.36 12.82
N PHE A 382 -15.10 -30.15 12.71
CA PHE A 382 -16.07 -30.05 11.61
C PHE A 382 -16.95 -28.80 11.69
N ASN A 383 -17.39 -28.39 12.89
CA ASN A 383 -18.32 -27.26 13.05
C ASN A 383 -17.68 -25.87 12.81
N SER A 384 -16.35 -25.73 12.88
CA SER A 384 -15.70 -24.43 12.69
C SER A 384 -15.41 -24.08 11.23
N CYS A 385 -15.36 -25.05 10.32
CA CYS A 385 -15.23 -24.81 8.87
C CYS A 385 -16.56 -24.78 8.11
N SER A 386 -17.63 -25.36 8.67
CA SER A 386 -18.92 -25.51 7.96
C SER A 386 -19.92 -24.37 8.18
N LYS A 387 -19.76 -23.50 9.20
CA LYS A 387 -20.81 -22.54 9.60
C LYS A 387 -20.79 -21.15 8.93
N LYS A 388 -19.99 -20.91 7.89
CA LYS A 388 -20.08 -19.68 7.08
C LYS A 388 -19.97 -20.03 5.61
N PHE A 389 -21.00 -19.68 4.84
CA PHE A 389 -21.23 -19.95 3.41
C PHE A 389 -22.07 -21.19 3.07
N ILE A 390 -23.37 -21.13 3.36
CA ILE A 390 -24.39 -21.60 2.41
C ILE A 390 -25.52 -20.56 2.39
N SER A 391 -25.47 -19.69 1.39
CA SER A 391 -26.64 -19.02 0.82
C SER A 391 -26.34 -18.89 -0.66
N CYS A 392 -26.79 -19.87 -1.45
CA CYS A 392 -26.90 -19.74 -2.90
C CYS A 392 -28.38 -19.95 -3.22
N ASN A 393 -28.96 -18.87 -3.76
CA ASN A 393 -30.30 -18.80 -4.31
C ASN A 393 -30.52 -19.89 -5.34
N SER A 394 -31.64 -20.60 -5.22
CA SER A 394 -32.29 -21.28 -6.34
C SER A 394 -32.99 -20.22 -7.19
N PHE A 395 -32.54 -20.06 -8.43
CA PHE A 395 -33.39 -19.58 -9.52
C PHE A 395 -34.00 -20.83 -10.17
N ASP A 396 -35.29 -21.02 -9.96
CA ASP A 396 -36.23 -21.45 -11.00
C ASP A 396 -37.07 -20.21 -11.37
#